data_AF-A0A2I3SE22-F1
#
_entry.id   AF-A0A2I3SE22-F1
#
_cell.length_a   1.000
_cell.length_b   1.000
_cell.length_c   1.000
_cell.angle_alpha   90.00
_cell.angle_beta   90.00
_cell.angle_gamma   90.00
#
_symmetry.space_group_name_H-M   'P 1'
#
loop_
_entity.id
_entity.type
_entity.pdbx_description
1 polymer ?
#
loop_
_entity_poly.entity_id
_entity_poly.type
_entity_poly.pdbx_seq_one_letter_code
_entity_poly.pdbx_strand_id
1 'polypeptide(L)'
;MNFIIQEGESINCMVDLLEKCDITCQAEVWSMFTAILKKSIRNLQVCTEVGLVEKVLGKIEKVDNMIADLLVDMLGVLASYNLTVRELKLFFSKLQGDKGRWPPHAGKLLSVLKHMPQKYGPDAFFNFPGKSAAAIALPPIAKWPYQNGFTFHTWLRMDPVNNINVDKDKPYLYCFRTSKGLGYSAHFVGGCLIITSIKSKGKGFQHCVKFDFKPQKWYMVTIVHIYNRWKNSELRCYVNGELASYGEITWFVNTSDVSSFKMLQ
;
A
#
# COMPACT_ATOMS: atom_id res chain seq x y z
N MET A 1 -10.96 13.60 7.18
CA MET A 1 -10.50 13.30 8.55
C MET A 1 -9.24 12.46 8.40
N ASN A 2 -8.10 12.96 8.88
CA ASN A 2 -6.83 12.24 8.77
C ASN A 2 -6.84 11.07 9.74
N PHE A 3 -6.73 9.84 9.23
CA PHE A 3 -6.71 8.62 10.05
C PHE A 3 -5.30 8.02 10.17
N ILE A 4 -4.26 8.71 9.68
CA ILE A 4 -2.89 8.21 9.73
C ILE A 4 -2.28 8.47 11.11
N ILE A 5 -1.84 7.40 11.77
CA ILE A 5 -1.10 7.45 13.03
C ILE A 5 0.26 8.09 12.76
N GLN A 6 0.53 9.23 13.40
CA GLN A 6 1.78 9.97 13.23
C GLN A 6 2.88 9.45 14.17
N GLU A 7 2.50 9.12 15.41
CA GLU A 7 3.39 8.71 16.48
C GLU A 7 3.01 7.30 16.95
N GLY A 8 3.84 6.31 16.61
CA GLY A 8 3.60 4.92 16.99
C GLY A 8 3.58 4.71 18.50
N GLU A 9 4.49 5.36 19.23
CA GLU A 9 4.58 5.23 20.69
C GLU A 9 3.31 5.68 21.43
N SER A 10 2.53 6.58 20.84
CA SER A 10 1.24 6.99 21.42
C SER A 10 0.24 5.83 21.49
N ILE A 11 0.38 4.78 20.65
CA ILE A 11 -0.44 3.56 20.73
C ILE A 11 -0.20 2.87 22.07
N ASN A 12 1.06 2.78 22.52
CA ASN A 12 1.39 2.18 23.79
C ASN A 12 0.72 2.94 24.94
N CYS A 13 0.82 4.27 24.93
CA CYS A 13 0.16 5.14 25.90
C CYS A 13 -1.37 4.98 25.88
N MET A 14 -1.97 4.89 24.70
CA MET A 14 -3.42 4.66 24.53
C MET A 14 -3.84 3.35 25.22
N VAL A 15 -3.13 2.25 24.96
CA VAL A 15 -3.44 0.95 25.56
C VAL A 15 -3.38 1.00 27.10
N ASP A 16 -2.38 1.67 27.66
CA ASP A 16 -2.21 1.76 29.11
C ASP A 16 -3.17 2.75 29.78
N LEU A 17 -3.61 3.77 29.04
CA LEU A 17 -4.64 4.71 29.50
C LEU A 17 -6.02 4.04 29.53
N LEU A 18 -6.36 3.29 28.48
CA LEU A 18 -7.67 2.63 28.34
C LEU A 18 -7.95 1.65 29.48
N GLU A 19 -6.93 1.01 30.05
CA GLU A 19 -7.10 0.14 31.23
C GLU A 19 -7.66 0.87 32.46
N LYS A 20 -7.52 2.19 32.52
CA LYS A 20 -8.03 3.03 33.62
C LYS A 20 -9.39 3.65 33.31
N CYS A 21 -9.90 3.47 32.09
CA CYS A 21 -11.18 3.99 31.65
C CYS A 21 -12.30 2.98 31.95
N ASP A 22 -13.54 3.47 32.00
CA ASP A 22 -14.71 2.60 32.07
C ASP A 22 -14.90 1.78 30.78
N ILE A 23 -15.70 0.72 30.87
CA ILE A 23 -15.91 -0.25 29.78
C ILE A 23 -16.49 0.42 28.53
N THR A 24 -17.37 1.41 28.68
CA THR A 24 -17.99 2.11 27.55
C THR A 24 -16.95 2.90 26.77
N CYS A 25 -16.14 3.69 27.47
CA CYS A 25 -15.05 4.45 26.87
C CYS A 25 -14.04 3.52 26.16
N GLN A 26 -13.65 2.42 26.81
CA GLN A 26 -12.78 1.41 26.19
C GLN A 26 -13.38 0.85 24.90
N ALA A 27 -14.67 0.51 24.92
CA ALA A 27 -15.35 -0.07 23.77
C ALA A 27 -15.40 0.89 22.56
N GLU A 28 -15.74 2.16 22.81
CA GLU A 28 -15.77 3.19 21.77
C GLU A 28 -14.40 3.37 21.13
N VAL A 29 -13.35 3.51 21.94
CA VAL A 29 -11.99 3.74 21.44
C VAL A 29 -11.49 2.53 20.66
N TRP A 30 -11.67 1.30 21.16
CA TRP A 30 -11.24 0.09 20.46
C TRP A 30 -11.98 -0.13 19.14
N SER A 31 -13.28 0.18 19.10
CA SER A 31 -14.09 0.11 17.88
C SER A 31 -13.59 1.11 16.82
N MET A 32 -13.40 2.38 17.22
CA MET A 32 -12.86 3.41 16.34
C MET A 32 -11.44 3.08 15.86
N PHE A 33 -10.58 2.63 16.77
CA PHE A 33 -9.21 2.27 16.45
C PHE A 33 -9.16 1.13 15.43
N THR A 34 -9.97 0.09 15.61
CA THR A 34 -10.09 -1.02 14.65
C THR A 34 -10.56 -0.54 13.28
N ALA A 35 -11.54 0.38 13.22
CA ALA A 35 -11.98 0.98 11.97
C ALA A 35 -10.88 1.81 11.28
N ILE A 36 -10.00 2.47 12.06
CA ILE A 36 -8.83 3.19 11.55
C ILE A 36 -7.78 2.22 10.98
N LEU A 37 -7.54 1.09 11.65
CA LEU A 37 -6.61 0.06 11.19
C LEU A 37 -7.06 -0.59 9.88
N LYS A 38 -8.36 -0.93 9.75
CA LYS A 38 -8.95 -1.51 8.54
C LYS A 38 -8.76 -0.63 7.29
N LYS A 39 -8.56 0.68 7.45
CA LYS A 39 -8.40 1.65 6.35
C LYS A 39 -6.95 1.93 5.94
N SER A 40 -5.95 1.42 6.64
CA SER A 40 -4.57 1.88 6.43
C SER A 40 -3.53 0.81 6.71
N ILE A 41 -2.89 0.31 5.65
CA ILE A 41 -1.68 -0.54 5.78
C ILE A 41 -0.59 0.15 6.59
N ARG A 42 -0.46 1.48 6.46
CA ARG A 42 0.52 2.25 7.25
C ARG A 42 0.25 2.15 8.75
N ASN A 43 -1.03 2.21 9.16
CA ASN A 43 -1.37 2.08 10.57
C ASN A 43 -1.14 0.65 11.07
N LEU A 44 -1.44 -0.36 10.24
CA LEU A 44 -1.16 -1.76 10.54
C LEU A 44 0.34 -2.01 10.74
N GLN A 45 1.17 -1.44 9.86
CA GLN A 45 2.62 -1.50 9.97
C GLN A 45 3.11 -0.87 11.28
N VAL A 46 2.66 0.36 11.59
CA VAL A 46 3.05 1.04 12.84
C VAL A 46 2.63 0.23 14.06
N CYS A 47 1.43 -0.36 14.07
CA CYS A 47 0.98 -1.24 15.16
C CYS A 47 1.83 -2.49 15.33
N THR A 48 2.31 -3.05 14.22
CA THR A 48 3.21 -4.22 14.22
C THR A 48 4.58 -3.82 14.76
N GLU A 49 5.14 -2.68 14.34
CA GLU A 49 6.44 -2.18 14.79
C GLU A 49 6.49 -1.90 16.31
N VAL A 50 5.39 -1.39 16.88
CA VAL A 50 5.29 -1.15 18.33
C VAL A 50 4.88 -2.38 19.13
N GLY A 51 4.70 -3.54 18.49
CA GLY A 51 4.36 -4.80 19.17
C GLY A 51 2.95 -4.83 19.78
N LEU A 52 1.97 -4.18 19.14
CA LEU A 52 0.61 -4.08 19.68
C LEU A 52 -0.03 -5.47 19.92
N VAL A 53 0.23 -6.43 19.03
CA VAL A 53 -0.30 -7.80 19.17
C VAL A 53 0.17 -8.43 20.48
N GLU A 54 1.46 -8.33 20.81
CA GLU A 54 2.00 -8.88 22.05
C GLU A 54 1.38 -8.23 23.28
N LYS A 55 1.24 -6.90 23.25
CA LYS A 55 0.68 -6.13 24.36
C LYS A 55 -0.78 -6.52 24.63
N VAL A 56 -1.58 -6.67 23.58
CA VAL A 56 -3.00 -7.06 23.68
C VAL A 56 -3.13 -8.51 24.14
N LEU A 57 -2.35 -9.44 23.55
CA LEU A 57 -2.36 -10.85 23.97
C LEU A 57 -1.90 -11.03 25.42
N GLY A 58 -0.98 -10.20 25.92
CA GLY A 58 -0.56 -10.22 27.32
C GLY A 58 -1.67 -9.85 28.31
N LYS A 59 -2.69 -9.11 27.85
CA LYS A 59 -3.76 -8.56 28.68
C LYS A 59 -5.11 -9.27 28.48
N ILE A 60 -5.28 -9.99 27.36
CA ILE A 60 -6.58 -10.55 26.92
C ILE A 60 -7.29 -11.39 27.98
N GLU A 61 -6.58 -12.17 28.79
CA GLU A 61 -7.21 -13.04 29.80
C GLU A 61 -7.90 -12.27 30.94
N LYS A 62 -7.53 -11.00 31.14
CA LYS A 62 -7.99 -10.15 32.26
C LYS A 62 -9.10 -9.18 31.88
N VAL A 63 -9.40 -9.04 30.58
CA VAL A 63 -10.37 -8.04 30.10
C VAL A 63 -11.80 -8.56 30.18
N ASP A 64 -12.74 -7.62 30.27
CA ASP A 64 -14.17 -7.91 30.21
C ASP A 64 -14.55 -8.60 28.89
N ASN A 65 -15.62 -9.39 28.91
CA ASN A 65 -16.11 -10.14 27.76
C ASN A 65 -16.37 -9.25 26.53
N MET A 66 -16.96 -8.07 26.71
CA MET A 66 -17.24 -7.14 25.62
C MET A 66 -15.95 -6.57 25.01
N ILE A 67 -14.98 -6.19 25.85
CA ILE A 67 -13.69 -5.68 25.39
C ILE A 67 -12.89 -6.78 24.68
N ALA A 68 -12.98 -8.03 25.16
CA ALA A 68 -12.36 -9.16 24.50
C ALA A 68 -12.85 -9.35 23.06
N ASP A 69 -14.16 -9.16 22.78
CA ASP A 69 -14.69 -9.27 21.42
C ASP A 69 -14.08 -8.19 20.48
N LEU A 70 -13.94 -6.97 20.98
CA LEU A 70 -13.35 -5.86 20.21
C LEU A 70 -11.86 -6.07 19.97
N LEU A 71 -11.12 -6.51 21.00
CA LEU A 71 -9.70 -6.85 20.86
C LEU A 71 -9.48 -8.02 19.91
N VAL A 72 -10.38 -9.01 19.91
CA VAL A 72 -10.34 -10.15 18.97
C VAL A 72 -10.59 -9.71 17.53
N ASP A 73 -11.55 -8.81 17.26
CA ASP A 73 -11.74 -8.23 15.91
C ASP A 73 -10.46 -7.49 15.47
N MET A 74 -9.91 -6.64 16.34
CA MET A 74 -8.68 -5.90 16.08
C MET A 74 -7.48 -6.81 15.80
N LEU A 75 -7.29 -7.85 16.62
CA LEU A 75 -6.28 -8.89 16.41
C LEU A 75 -6.50 -9.62 15.09
N GLY A 76 -7.75 -9.88 14.68
CA GLY A 76 -8.09 -10.41 13.36
C GLY A 76 -7.54 -9.56 12.22
N VAL A 77 -7.72 -8.24 12.31
CA VAL A 77 -7.19 -7.29 11.32
C VAL A 77 -5.66 -7.33 11.28
N LEU A 78 -4.99 -7.22 12.42
CA LEU A 78 -3.52 -7.27 12.49
C LEU A 78 -2.98 -8.61 11.98
N ALA A 79 -3.62 -9.71 12.37
CA ALA A 79 -3.22 -11.06 11.98
C ALA A 79 -3.33 -11.31 10.47
N SER A 80 -4.32 -10.70 9.81
CA SER A 80 -4.46 -10.74 8.35
C SER A 80 -3.38 -9.94 7.60
N TYR A 81 -2.74 -9.00 8.31
CA TYR A 81 -1.65 -8.18 7.76
C TYR A 81 -0.31 -8.88 7.92
N ASN A 82 0.14 -9.05 9.16
CA ASN A 82 1.42 -9.68 9.47
C ASN A 82 1.47 -10.15 10.92
N LEU A 83 2.14 -11.28 11.15
CA LEU A 83 2.50 -11.77 12.48
C LEU A 83 3.92 -12.30 12.46
N THR A 84 4.70 -11.87 13.44
CA THR A 84 6.01 -12.44 13.70
C THR A 84 5.88 -13.84 14.28
N VAL A 85 6.95 -14.64 14.18
CA VAL A 85 7.02 -15.96 14.82
C VAL A 85 6.82 -15.86 16.34
N ARG A 86 7.28 -14.77 16.96
CA ARG A 86 7.14 -14.52 18.39
C ARG A 86 5.68 -14.27 18.78
N GLU A 87 5.00 -13.38 18.07
CA GLU A 87 3.57 -13.11 18.27
C GLU A 87 2.73 -14.36 18.03
N LEU A 88 3.05 -15.15 17.01
CA LEU A 88 2.34 -16.39 16.73
C LEU A 88 2.51 -17.42 17.86
N LYS A 89 3.73 -17.59 18.38
CA LYS A 89 3.99 -18.46 19.54
C LYS A 89 3.23 -17.98 20.78
N LEU A 90 3.24 -16.68 21.04
CA LEU A 90 2.49 -16.08 22.15
C LEU A 90 0.99 -16.31 21.96
N PHE A 91 0.46 -16.11 20.76
CA PHE A 91 -0.93 -16.37 20.43
C PHE A 91 -1.34 -17.82 20.73
N PHE A 92 -0.55 -18.81 20.29
CA PHE A 92 -0.83 -20.21 20.59
C PHE A 92 -0.71 -20.54 22.08
N SER A 93 0.19 -19.87 22.81
CA SER A 93 0.26 -20.04 24.27
C SER A 93 -1.04 -19.61 24.98
N LYS A 94 -1.78 -18.65 24.40
CA LYS A 94 -3.10 -18.21 24.91
C LYS A 94 -4.25 -19.16 24.57
N LEU A 95 -4.00 -20.15 23.72
CA LEU A 95 -4.93 -21.22 23.40
C LEU A 95 -4.62 -22.52 24.15
N GLN A 96 -3.48 -22.61 24.82
CA GLN A 96 -3.07 -23.80 25.54
C GLN A 96 -3.88 -23.94 26.83
N GLY A 97 -4.69 -24.99 26.92
CA GLY A 97 -5.40 -25.32 28.14
C GLY A 97 -4.47 -25.81 29.25
N ASP A 98 -4.81 -25.47 30.49
CA ASP A 98 -4.19 -26.04 31.69
C ASP A 98 -5.23 -26.85 32.47
N LYS A 99 -4.83 -28.03 32.96
CA LYS A 99 -5.69 -28.96 33.74
C LYS A 99 -7.06 -29.23 33.09
N GLY A 100 -7.10 -29.36 31.77
CA GLY A 100 -8.31 -29.63 31.00
C GLY A 100 -9.28 -28.44 30.87
N ARG A 101 -8.84 -27.23 31.23
CA ARG A 101 -9.64 -26.00 31.08
C ARG A 101 -8.95 -25.05 30.11
N TRP A 102 -9.74 -24.45 29.24
CA TRP A 102 -9.26 -23.41 28.32
C TRP A 102 -9.10 -22.09 29.08
N PRO A 103 -8.09 -21.26 28.73
CA PRO A 103 -7.96 -19.93 29.29
C PRO A 103 -9.18 -19.05 28.95
N PRO A 104 -9.46 -17.99 29.73
CA PRO A 104 -10.48 -17.01 29.40
C PRO A 104 -10.32 -16.51 27.95
N HIS A 105 -11.44 -16.37 27.25
CA HIS A 105 -11.52 -15.88 25.87
C HIS A 105 -10.78 -16.69 24.80
N ALA A 106 -10.16 -17.83 25.14
CA ALA A 106 -9.43 -18.65 24.17
C ALA A 106 -10.32 -19.14 23.01
N GLY A 107 -11.60 -19.45 23.27
CA GLY A 107 -12.58 -19.75 22.22
C GLY A 107 -12.82 -18.59 21.26
N LYS A 108 -12.76 -17.34 21.73
CA LYS A 108 -12.87 -16.14 20.89
C LYS A 108 -11.60 -15.96 20.05
N LEU A 109 -10.43 -16.17 20.66
CA LEU A 109 -9.14 -16.10 19.96
C LEU A 109 -9.06 -17.08 18.79
N LEU A 110 -9.66 -18.28 18.88
CA LEU A 110 -9.73 -19.21 17.74
C LEU A 110 -10.33 -18.58 16.47
N SER A 111 -11.21 -17.57 16.59
CA SER A 111 -11.76 -16.85 15.43
C SER A 111 -10.71 -16.02 14.68
N VAL A 112 -9.65 -15.55 15.35
CA VAL A 112 -8.53 -14.81 14.72
C VAL A 112 -7.78 -15.70 13.74
N LEU A 113 -7.66 -17.01 14.01
CA LEU A 113 -7.00 -17.96 13.12
C LEU A 113 -7.65 -18.02 11.73
N LYS A 114 -8.96 -17.73 11.63
CA LYS A 114 -9.67 -17.68 10.34
C LYS A 114 -9.22 -16.51 9.46
N HIS A 115 -8.69 -15.45 10.07
CA HIS A 115 -8.26 -14.23 9.39
C HIS A 115 -6.79 -14.30 8.93
N MET A 116 -5.94 -15.08 9.63
CA MET A 116 -4.53 -15.26 9.28
C MET A 116 -4.27 -15.71 7.83
N PRO A 117 -5.02 -16.67 7.25
CA PRO A 117 -4.82 -17.07 5.84
C PRO A 117 -5.47 -16.11 4.84
N GLN A 118 -6.32 -15.18 5.29
CA GLN A 118 -7.05 -14.25 4.42
C GLN A 118 -6.19 -13.01 4.08
N LYS A 119 -4.97 -13.24 3.61
CA LYS A 119 -4.10 -12.14 3.17
C LYS A 119 -4.62 -11.54 1.87
N TYR A 120 -4.87 -10.23 1.88
CA TYR A 120 -5.32 -9.49 0.70
C TYR A 120 -4.17 -8.66 0.12
N GLY A 121 -3.54 -9.16 -0.94
CA GLY A 121 -2.46 -8.46 -1.65
C GLY A 121 -1.20 -9.31 -1.84
N PRO A 122 -0.10 -8.69 -2.29
CA PRO A 122 1.18 -9.37 -2.49
C PRO A 122 1.84 -9.75 -1.16
N ASP A 123 2.58 -10.86 -1.13
CA ASP A 123 3.33 -11.32 0.05
C ASP A 123 4.45 -10.37 0.47
N ALA A 124 4.99 -9.60 -0.48
CA ALA A 124 6.02 -8.60 -0.27
C ALA A 124 5.75 -7.37 -1.13
N PHE A 125 5.97 -6.18 -0.56
CA PHE A 125 5.79 -4.91 -1.25
C PHE A 125 6.67 -3.82 -0.67
N PHE A 126 6.93 -2.78 -1.46
CA PHE A 126 7.53 -1.54 -0.98
C PHE A 126 6.43 -0.54 -0.61
N ASN A 127 6.59 0.13 0.53
CA ASN A 127 5.68 1.17 0.99
C ASN A 127 6.34 2.55 0.86
N PHE A 128 5.74 3.43 0.07
CA PHE A 128 6.26 4.79 -0.14
C PHE A 128 5.40 5.79 0.62
N PRO A 129 5.93 6.45 1.68
CA PRO A 129 5.14 7.34 2.53
C PRO A 129 4.80 8.70 1.87
N GLY A 130 5.24 8.95 0.63
CA GLY A 130 5.08 10.24 -0.05
C GLY A 130 5.99 11.34 0.50
N LYS A 131 7.04 10.98 1.24
CA LYS A 131 8.07 11.92 1.72
C LYS A 131 9.13 12.13 0.63
N SER A 132 9.83 13.26 0.69
CA SER A 132 10.96 13.52 -0.23
C SER A 132 11.96 12.35 -0.19
N ALA A 133 12.47 11.98 -1.36
CA ALA A 133 13.39 10.86 -1.58
C ALA A 133 12.83 9.44 -1.28
N ALA A 134 11.53 9.28 -1.02
CA ALA A 134 10.91 7.96 -0.98
C ALA A 134 10.75 7.40 -2.40
N ALA A 135 11.84 6.86 -2.97
CA ALA A 135 11.84 6.27 -4.31
C ALA A 135 12.86 5.15 -4.47
N ILE A 136 12.61 4.28 -5.45
CA ILE A 136 13.61 3.30 -5.92
C ILE A 136 14.36 3.95 -7.08
N ALA A 137 15.63 4.30 -6.84
CA ALA A 137 16.52 4.72 -7.92
C ALA A 137 17.11 3.48 -8.61
N LEU A 138 17.00 3.42 -9.93
CA LEU A 138 17.68 2.39 -10.71
C LEU A 138 18.99 2.96 -11.28
N PRO A 139 20.04 2.13 -11.45
CA PRO A 139 21.23 2.53 -12.18
C PRO A 139 20.87 3.08 -13.57
N PRO A 140 21.57 4.12 -14.05
CA PRO A 140 21.35 4.63 -15.39
C PRO A 140 21.57 3.56 -16.45
N ILE A 141 20.63 3.45 -17.39
CA ILE A 141 20.80 2.62 -18.59
C ILE A 141 21.55 3.47 -19.63
N ALA A 142 22.60 2.90 -20.23
CA ALA A 142 23.47 3.59 -21.18
C ALA A 142 22.74 4.03 -22.46
N LYS A 143 21.71 3.29 -22.91
CA LYS A 143 20.89 3.62 -24.08
C LYS A 143 19.43 3.21 -23.86
N TRP A 144 18.51 4.07 -24.32
CA TRP A 144 17.08 3.74 -24.35
C TRP A 144 16.79 2.67 -25.43
N PRO A 145 15.84 1.75 -25.23
CA PRO A 145 15.34 0.90 -26.29
C PRO A 145 14.73 1.76 -27.41
N TYR A 146 15.50 1.95 -28.48
CA TYR A 146 15.20 2.91 -29.55
C TYR A 146 14.16 2.37 -30.55
N GLN A 147 14.20 1.08 -30.87
CA GLN A 147 13.39 0.44 -31.91
C GLN A 147 12.62 -0.81 -31.45
N ASN A 148 12.64 -1.12 -30.15
CA ASN A 148 12.06 -2.37 -29.64
C ASN A 148 10.91 -2.16 -28.64
N GLY A 149 10.52 -0.90 -28.41
CA GLY A 149 9.55 -0.57 -27.36
C GLY A 149 10.04 -0.99 -25.97
N PHE A 150 9.17 -0.93 -24.97
CA PHE A 150 9.42 -1.50 -23.64
C PHE A 150 8.11 -1.72 -22.89
N THR A 151 8.15 -2.57 -21.88
CA THR A 151 7.02 -2.80 -20.99
C THR A 151 7.40 -2.45 -19.57
N PHE A 152 6.53 -1.70 -18.88
CA PHE A 152 6.57 -1.53 -17.44
C PHE A 152 5.42 -2.36 -16.84
N HIS A 153 5.72 -3.19 -15.84
CA HIS A 153 4.74 -4.03 -15.17
C HIS A 153 4.92 -3.93 -13.66
N THR A 154 3.84 -3.69 -12.92
CA THR A 154 3.89 -3.67 -11.45
C THR A 154 2.51 -3.96 -10.85
N TRP A 155 2.51 -4.39 -9.59
CA TRP A 155 1.34 -4.32 -8.73
C TRP A 155 1.39 -3.00 -7.95
N LEU A 156 0.26 -2.29 -7.88
CA LEU A 156 0.17 -1.04 -7.15
C LEU A 156 -1.10 -0.98 -6.29
N ARG A 157 -1.00 -0.22 -5.20
CA ARG A 157 -2.12 0.19 -4.35
C ARG A 157 -1.93 1.65 -4.01
N MET A 158 -2.98 2.45 -4.15
CA MET A 158 -2.96 3.85 -3.74
C MET A 158 -3.65 4.02 -2.40
N ASP A 159 -2.96 4.64 -1.45
CA ASP A 159 -3.50 4.98 -0.12
C ASP A 159 -3.47 6.49 0.10
N PRO A 160 -4.38 7.26 -0.54
CA PRO A 160 -4.39 8.71 -0.44
C PRO A 160 -4.56 9.16 1.02
N VAL A 161 -3.72 10.10 1.47
CA VAL A 161 -3.63 10.51 2.87
C VAL A 161 -4.79 11.42 3.30
N ASN A 162 -5.29 12.29 2.41
CA ASN A 162 -6.49 13.13 2.60
C ASN A 162 -6.85 13.84 1.27
N ASN A 163 -8.13 14.17 1.07
CA ASN A 163 -8.66 14.80 -0.16
C ASN A 163 -8.23 16.26 -0.42
N ILE A 164 -7.49 16.91 0.49
CA ILE A 164 -7.31 18.37 0.46
C ILE A 164 -6.26 18.82 -0.58
N ASN A 165 -5.31 17.96 -0.96
CA ASN A 165 -4.20 18.30 -1.88
C ASN A 165 -4.02 17.33 -3.05
N VAL A 166 -5.02 16.52 -3.38
CA VAL A 166 -4.93 15.45 -4.41
C VAL A 166 -4.51 16.00 -5.79
N ASP A 167 -4.80 17.27 -6.08
CA ASP A 167 -4.45 17.91 -7.35
C ASP A 167 -2.99 18.42 -7.41
N LYS A 168 -2.32 18.61 -6.26
CA LYS A 168 -0.93 19.09 -6.20
C LYS A 168 0.07 17.93 -6.21
N ASP A 169 -0.29 16.80 -5.62
CA ASP A 169 0.59 15.63 -5.54
C ASP A 169 0.49 14.80 -6.83
N LYS A 170 1.64 14.54 -7.45
CA LYS A 170 1.76 13.71 -8.66
C LYS A 170 2.57 12.46 -8.32
N PRO A 171 1.99 11.45 -7.65
CA PRO A 171 2.75 10.26 -7.31
C PRO A 171 3.10 9.52 -8.60
N TYR A 172 4.40 9.38 -8.86
CA TYR A 172 4.90 8.74 -10.06
C TYR A 172 4.90 7.23 -9.85
N LEU A 173 4.54 6.44 -10.86
CA LEU A 173 4.87 5.01 -10.93
C LEU A 173 6.29 4.82 -11.44
N TYR A 174 6.63 5.55 -12.49
CA TYR A 174 7.99 5.63 -12.99
C TYR A 174 8.25 6.99 -13.61
N CYS A 175 9.50 7.41 -13.52
CA CYS A 175 10.05 8.58 -14.19
C CYS A 175 11.37 8.15 -14.84
N PHE A 176 11.29 7.83 -16.12
CA PHE A 176 12.40 7.40 -16.96
C PHE A 176 12.77 8.56 -17.87
N ARG A 177 13.50 9.52 -17.30
CA ARG A 177 13.84 10.78 -17.98
C ARG A 177 15.33 11.09 -17.88
N THR A 178 15.84 11.71 -18.93
CA THR A 178 17.17 12.32 -18.96
C THR A 178 17.23 13.56 -18.07
N SER A 179 18.44 14.06 -17.82
CA SER A 179 18.68 15.33 -17.12
C SER A 179 18.00 16.52 -17.80
N LYS A 180 17.75 16.44 -19.12
CA LYS A 180 17.01 17.45 -19.90
C LYS A 180 15.48 17.30 -19.80
N GLY A 181 14.98 16.33 -19.03
CA GLY A 181 13.55 16.07 -18.83
C GLY A 181 12.88 15.31 -19.99
N LEU A 182 13.66 14.80 -20.95
CA LEU A 182 13.15 14.02 -22.08
C LEU A 182 13.02 12.55 -21.67
N GLY A 183 11.94 11.89 -22.10
CA GLY A 183 11.71 10.47 -21.80
C GLY A 183 10.26 10.18 -21.47
N TYR A 184 10.05 9.14 -20.68
CA TYR A 184 8.74 8.56 -20.37
C TYR A 184 8.46 8.65 -18.88
N SER A 185 7.19 8.82 -18.52
CA SER A 185 6.76 8.76 -17.12
C SER A 185 5.31 8.34 -17.02
N ALA A 186 4.95 7.66 -15.94
CA ALA A 186 3.57 7.45 -15.56
C ALA A 186 3.35 7.97 -14.14
N HIS A 187 2.28 8.72 -13.92
CA HIS A 187 1.94 9.33 -12.62
C HIS A 187 0.43 9.45 -12.45
N PHE A 188 -0.05 9.54 -11.22
CA PHE A 188 -1.47 9.82 -10.97
C PHE A 188 -1.74 11.32 -10.85
N VAL A 189 -2.93 11.72 -11.30
CA VAL A 189 -3.53 13.05 -11.08
C VAL A 189 -5.02 12.83 -10.84
N GLY A 190 -5.55 13.27 -9.69
CA GLY A 190 -7.00 13.13 -9.42
C GLY A 190 -7.52 11.69 -9.48
N GLY A 191 -6.68 10.69 -9.17
CA GLY A 191 -7.03 9.26 -9.28
C GLY A 191 -6.88 8.66 -10.69
N CYS A 192 -6.64 9.47 -11.71
CA CYS A 192 -6.37 9.02 -13.08
C CYS A 192 -4.89 8.73 -13.28
N LEU A 193 -4.57 7.60 -13.92
CA LEU A 193 -3.20 7.30 -14.34
C LEU A 193 -2.88 8.00 -15.66
N ILE A 194 -1.89 8.88 -15.64
CA ILE A 194 -1.43 9.67 -16.78
C ILE A 194 -0.07 9.14 -17.24
N ILE A 195 0.01 8.69 -18.49
CA ILE A 195 1.25 8.26 -19.14
C ILE A 195 1.72 9.40 -20.05
N THR A 196 2.95 9.85 -19.86
CA THR A 196 3.53 10.99 -20.56
C THR A 196 4.81 10.58 -21.29
N SER A 197 4.95 11.04 -22.53
CA SER A 197 6.16 10.96 -23.35
C SER A 197 6.61 12.37 -23.72
N ILE A 198 7.84 12.75 -23.38
CA ILE A 198 8.40 14.08 -23.64
C ILE A 198 9.58 13.95 -24.60
N LYS A 199 9.45 14.55 -25.79
CA LYS A 199 10.48 14.54 -26.84
C LYS A 199 11.37 15.77 -26.78
N SER A 200 10.79 16.93 -26.52
CA SER A 200 11.51 18.19 -26.32
C SER A 200 10.83 19.00 -25.23
N LYS A 201 11.52 19.99 -24.67
CA LYS A 201 10.97 20.85 -23.61
C LYS A 201 9.58 21.40 -24.03
N GLY A 202 8.55 21.06 -23.25
CA GLY A 202 7.17 21.49 -23.49
C GLY A 202 6.42 20.80 -24.64
N LYS A 203 7.04 19.90 -25.41
CA LYS A 203 6.37 19.12 -26.47
C LYS A 203 6.39 17.64 -26.13
N GLY A 204 5.20 17.08 -25.92
CA GLY A 204 5.02 15.69 -25.54
C GLY A 204 3.62 15.18 -25.82
N PHE A 205 3.42 13.91 -25.55
CA PHE A 205 2.16 13.20 -25.61
C PHE A 205 1.73 12.83 -24.19
N GLN A 206 0.45 13.02 -23.87
CA GLN A 206 -0.14 12.58 -22.61
C GLN A 206 -1.35 11.70 -22.90
N HIS A 207 -1.38 10.54 -22.25
CA HIS A 207 -2.47 9.58 -22.33
C HIS A 207 -3.09 9.38 -20.96
N CYS A 208 -4.37 9.71 -20.84
CA CYS A 208 -5.14 9.40 -19.64
C CYS A 208 -5.70 7.97 -19.77
N VAL A 209 -5.29 7.08 -18.87
CA VAL A 209 -5.79 5.72 -18.83
C VAL A 209 -7.26 5.77 -18.39
N LYS A 210 -8.15 5.27 -19.24
CA LYS A 210 -9.60 5.22 -19.03
C LYS A 210 -10.00 4.10 -18.04
N PHE A 211 -9.47 4.17 -16.83
CA PHE A 211 -9.74 3.21 -15.75
C PHE A 211 -9.96 3.93 -14.43
N ASP A 212 -10.98 3.50 -13.69
CA ASP A 212 -11.35 4.07 -12.39
C ASP A 212 -10.61 3.34 -11.25
N PHE A 213 -9.42 3.85 -10.92
CA PHE A 213 -8.62 3.30 -9.83
C PHE A 213 -9.23 3.71 -8.48
N LYS A 214 -9.64 2.71 -7.71
CA LYS A 214 -10.15 2.89 -6.35
C LYS A 214 -9.01 2.89 -5.34
N PRO A 215 -9.05 3.76 -4.32
CA PRO A 215 -8.07 3.72 -3.23
C PRO A 215 -8.14 2.39 -2.48
N GLN A 216 -7.06 2.04 -1.80
CA GLN A 216 -6.92 0.86 -0.91
C GLN A 216 -7.10 -0.50 -1.62
N LYS A 217 -7.16 -0.53 -2.94
CA LYS A 217 -7.27 -1.74 -3.75
C LYS A 217 -5.98 -1.99 -4.54
N TRP A 218 -5.57 -3.26 -4.60
CA TRP A 218 -4.44 -3.70 -5.42
C TRP A 218 -4.86 -3.84 -6.88
N TYR A 219 -3.99 -3.36 -7.77
CA TYR A 219 -4.14 -3.44 -9.22
C TYR A 219 -2.85 -3.95 -9.84
N MET A 220 -2.97 -4.91 -10.74
CA MET A 220 -1.88 -5.30 -11.63
C MET A 220 -1.90 -4.36 -12.84
N VAL A 221 -0.87 -3.54 -13.03
CA VAL A 221 -0.80 -2.57 -14.13
C VAL A 221 0.36 -2.91 -15.05
N THR A 222 0.04 -3.05 -16.33
CA THR A 222 1.03 -3.28 -17.40
C THR A 222 0.92 -2.16 -18.42
N ILE A 223 1.99 -1.40 -18.61
CA ILE A 223 2.09 -0.33 -19.61
C ILE A 223 3.07 -0.79 -20.68
N VAL A 224 2.56 -1.02 -21.89
CA VAL A 224 3.33 -1.49 -23.05
C VAL A 224 3.50 -0.32 -24.02
N HIS A 225 4.74 0.08 -24.24
CA HIS A 225 5.14 1.03 -25.28
C HIS A 225 5.61 0.23 -26.48
N ILE A 226 4.83 0.23 -27.56
CA ILE A 226 5.08 -0.55 -28.77
C ILE A 226 5.67 0.38 -29.83
N TYR A 227 6.89 0.07 -30.28
CA TYR A 227 7.49 0.77 -31.40
C TYR A 227 7.00 0.20 -32.73
N ASN A 228 6.57 1.07 -33.64
CA ASN A 228 6.28 0.72 -35.02
C ASN A 228 7.13 1.58 -35.97
N ARG A 229 7.82 0.95 -36.93
CA ARG A 229 8.69 1.63 -37.89
C ARG A 229 7.92 2.34 -39.02
N TRP A 230 6.82 1.72 -39.46
CA TRP A 230 6.09 2.11 -40.68
C TRP A 230 4.70 2.70 -40.40
N LYS A 231 4.28 2.74 -39.14
CA LYS A 231 3.01 3.34 -38.68
C LYS A 231 3.24 4.03 -37.33
N ASN A 232 2.20 4.67 -36.79
CA ASN A 232 2.25 5.24 -35.45
C ASN A 232 2.64 4.16 -34.42
N SER A 233 3.50 4.55 -33.47
CA SER A 233 3.77 3.72 -32.30
C SER A 233 2.53 3.65 -31.42
N GLU A 234 2.44 2.67 -30.55
CA GLU A 234 1.24 2.43 -29.75
C GLU A 234 1.58 2.40 -28.26
N LEU A 235 0.62 2.85 -27.47
CA LEU A 235 0.60 2.68 -26.02
C LEU A 235 -0.58 1.81 -25.67
N ARG A 236 -0.34 0.79 -24.86
CA ARG A 236 -1.40 -0.05 -24.29
C ARG A 236 -1.24 -0.13 -22.79
N CYS A 237 -2.31 0.12 -22.07
CA CYS A 237 -2.37 -0.02 -20.62
C CYS A 237 -3.36 -1.13 -20.29
N TYR A 238 -2.87 -2.16 -19.61
CA TYR A 238 -3.66 -3.25 -19.09
C TYR A 238 -3.80 -3.10 -17.57
N VAL A 239 -4.99 -3.35 -17.06
CA VAL A 239 -5.28 -3.37 -15.63
C VAL A 239 -5.92 -4.72 -15.30
N ASN A 240 -5.32 -5.46 -14.35
CA ASN A 240 -5.72 -6.82 -13.98
C ASN A 240 -5.78 -7.80 -15.17
N GLY A 241 -4.90 -7.60 -16.14
CA GLY A 241 -4.77 -8.46 -17.33
C GLY A 241 -5.67 -8.04 -18.50
N GLU A 242 -6.62 -7.14 -18.27
CA GLU A 242 -7.55 -6.66 -19.30
C GLU A 242 -7.06 -5.34 -19.91
N LEU A 243 -7.29 -5.14 -21.21
CA LEU A 243 -6.93 -3.90 -21.89
C LEU A 243 -7.84 -2.77 -21.40
N ALA A 244 -7.31 -1.89 -20.57
CA ALA A 244 -8.05 -0.77 -20.00
C ALA A 244 -8.01 0.47 -20.90
N SER A 245 -6.90 0.69 -21.60
CA SER A 245 -6.76 1.85 -22.47
C SER A 245 -5.70 1.65 -23.54
N TYR A 246 -5.87 2.29 -24.68
CA TYR A 246 -4.88 2.34 -25.76
C TYR A 246 -4.80 3.75 -26.34
N GLY A 247 -3.64 4.10 -26.89
CA GLY A 247 -3.42 5.36 -27.57
C GLY A 247 -2.36 5.23 -28.66
N GLU A 248 -2.55 5.93 -29.77
CA GLU A 248 -1.51 6.06 -30.79
C GLU A 248 -0.54 7.18 -30.39
N ILE A 249 0.76 6.85 -30.39
CA ILE A 249 1.84 7.79 -30.16
C ILE A 249 2.52 8.04 -31.49
N THR A 250 2.45 9.30 -31.94
CA THR A 250 3.03 9.71 -33.22
C THR A 250 4.57 9.73 -33.21
N TRP A 251 5.23 9.50 -32.06
CA TRP A 251 6.66 9.79 -31.89
C TRP A 251 7.40 8.84 -30.93
N PHE A 252 8.65 8.53 -31.25
CA PHE A 252 9.65 7.94 -30.35
C PHE A 252 10.48 9.04 -29.67
N VAL A 253 10.85 8.85 -28.40
CA VAL A 253 11.86 9.70 -27.75
C VAL A 253 13.24 9.17 -28.12
N ASN A 254 13.98 9.93 -28.93
CA ASN A 254 15.37 9.64 -29.24
C ASN A 254 16.27 10.53 -28.39
N THR A 255 17.10 9.92 -27.55
CA THR A 255 18.16 10.64 -26.84
C THR A 255 19.37 9.73 -26.66
N SER A 256 20.54 10.27 -26.95
CA SER A 256 21.84 9.65 -26.64
C SER A 256 22.30 9.94 -25.22
N ASP A 257 21.56 10.77 -24.46
CA ASP A 257 21.91 11.15 -23.10
C ASP A 257 21.59 10.03 -22.10
N VAL A 258 22.45 9.90 -21.09
CA VAL A 258 22.25 8.99 -19.96
C VAL A 258 20.97 9.36 -19.22
N SER A 259 20.12 8.36 -18.99
CA SER A 259 18.82 8.55 -18.34
C SER A 259 18.90 8.26 -16.84
N SER A 260 18.29 9.13 -16.03
CA SER A 260 18.09 8.85 -14.60
C SER A 260 16.75 8.13 -14.42
N PHE A 261 16.77 7.06 -13.65
CA PHE A 261 15.59 6.22 -13.44
C PHE A 261 15.15 6.31 -12.00
N LYS A 262 13.93 6.80 -11.80
CA LYS A 262 13.26 6.74 -10.51
C LYS A 262 11.97 5.96 -10.71
N MET A 263 11.81 4.87 -9.98
CA MET A 263 10.53 4.19 -9.81
C MET A 263 9.92 4.64 -8.49
N LEU A 264 8.64 5.00 -8.55
CA LEU A 264 7.79 5.36 -7.41
C LEU A 264 8.32 6.57 -6.62
N GLN A 265 7.75 7.76 -6.86
CA GLN A 265 8.05 9.00 -6.09
C GLN A 265 6.77 9.62 -5.57
#